data_AF-A0A378US90-F1
#
_entry.id   AF-A0A378US90-F1
#
_cell.length_a   1.000
_cell.length_b   1.000
_cell.length_c   1.000
_cell.angle_alpha   90.00
_cell.angle_beta   90.00
_cell.angle_gamma   90.00
#
_symmetry.space_group_name_H-M   'P 1'
#
loop_
_entity.id
_entity.type
_entity.pdbx_description
1 polymer ?
#
loop_
_entity_poly.entity_id
_entity_poly.type
_entity_poly.pdbx_seq_one_letter_code
_entity_poly.pdbx_strand_id
1 'polypeptide(L)' 'MKIERDYGRIKAKVWRERSGCVCCELSDTQGVFILLLVSADALEEEADVVAQALRCLSSEDLRKAA' A
#
# COMPACT_ATOMS: atom_id res chain seq x y z
N MET A 1 -11.04 9.94 0.51
CA MET A 1 -11.73 8.66 0.23
C MET A 1 -10.70 7.55 0.44
N LYS A 2 -11.05 6.45 1.11
CA LYS A 2 -10.14 5.31 1.29
C LYS A 2 -10.51 4.25 0.25
N ILE A 3 -9.56 3.87 -0.58
CA ILE A 3 -9.74 2.87 -1.65
C ILE A 3 -9.01 1.61 -1.24
N GLU A 4 -9.68 0.47 -1.33
CA GLU A 4 -9.06 -0.84 -1.15
C GLU A 4 -8.89 -1.52 -2.52
N ARG A 5 -7.73 -2.16 -2.70
CA ARG A 5 -7.35 -2.89 -3.91
C ARG A 5 -6.76 -4.24 -3.51
N ASP A 6 -7.14 -5.28 -4.23
CA ASP A 6 -6.64 -6.64 -4.01
C ASP A 6 -5.66 -7.01 -5.12
N TYR A 7 -4.47 -7.47 -4.72
CA TYR A 7 -3.37 -7.90 -5.58
C TYR A 7 -3.07 -9.39 -5.38
N GLY A 8 -4.12 -10.19 -5.16
CA GLY A 8 -4.07 -11.64 -5.00
C GLY A 8 -3.89 -12.05 -3.54
N ARG A 9 -2.68 -11.88 -3.01
CA ARG A 9 -2.33 -12.23 -1.62
C ARG A 9 -2.11 -11.01 -0.72
N ILE A 10 -2.10 -9.84 -1.33
CA ILE A 10 -1.85 -8.55 -0.69
C ILE A 10 -3.05 -7.66 -0.92
N LYS A 11 -3.52 -7.01 0.14
CA LYS A 11 -4.50 -5.94 0.09
C LYS A 11 -3.77 -4.61 0.27
N ALA A 12 -4.07 -3.67 -0.61
CA ALA A 12 -3.59 -2.30 -0.51
C ALA A 12 -4.76 -1.39 -0.13
N LYS A 13 -4.62 -0.66 0.96
CA LYS A 13 -5.49 0.44 1.33
C LYS A 13 -4.77 1.74 1.03
N VAL A 14 -5.34 2.55 0.15
CA VAL A 14 -4.81 3.86 -0.20
C VAL A 14 -5.75 4.97 0.25
N TRP A 15 -5.20 6.06 0.75
CA TRP A 15 -5.97 7.27 1.06
C TRP A 15 -5.09 8.50 0.98
N ARG A 16 -5.73 9.65 0.81
CA ARG A 16 -5.07 10.96 0.86
C ARG A 16 -5.37 11.64 2.19
N GLU A 17 -4.31 12.04 2.89
CA GLU A 17 -4.37 12.80 4.13
C GLU A 17 -4.70 14.27 3.87
N ARG A 18 -5.09 15.00 4.93
CA ARG A 18 -5.42 16.43 4.82
C ARG A 18 -4.25 17.30 4.35
N SER A 19 -3.01 16.86 4.60
CA SER A 19 -1.80 17.52 4.13
C SER A 19 -1.59 17.38 2.62
N GLY A 20 -2.38 16.56 1.94
CA GLY A 20 -2.23 16.23 0.52
C GLY A 20 -1.37 14.99 0.27
N CYS A 21 -0.60 14.51 1.26
CA CYS A 21 0.18 13.28 1.14
C CYS A 21 -0.72 12.06 0.91
N VAL A 22 -0.24 11.12 0.10
CA VAL A 22 -0.89 9.83 -0.14
C VAL A 22 -0.26 8.80 0.78
N CYS A 23 -1.11 8.02 1.44
CA CYS A 23 -0.70 6.90 2.28
C CYS A 23 -1.18 5.59 1.64
N CYS A 24 -0.31 4.58 1.64
CA CYS A 24 -0.62 3.22 1.23
C CYS A 24 -0.23 2.23 2.33
N GLU A 25 -1.22 1.56 2.89
CA GLU A 25 -1.04 0.42 3.78
C GLU A 25 -1.18 -0.87 2.98
N LEU A 26 -0.20 -1.75 3.09
CA LEU A 26 -0.26 -3.12 2.62
C LEU A 26 -0.50 -4.07 3.79
N SER A 27 -1.45 -4.97 3.61
CA SER A 27 -1.71 -6.09 4.51
C SER A 27 -1.85 -7.38 3.72
N ASP A 28 -1.73 -8.53 4.37
CA ASP A 28 -2.11 -9.80 3.74
C ASP A 28 -3.65 -9.94 3.65
N THR A 29 -4.11 -11.07 3.12
CA THR A 29 -5.55 -11.35 2.99
C THR A 29 -6.27 -11.51 4.34
N GLN A 30 -5.54 -11.87 5.41
CA GLN A 30 -6.04 -11.98 6.78
C GLN A 30 -6.05 -10.63 7.51
N GLY A 31 -5.49 -9.58 6.90
CA GLY A 31 -5.40 -8.24 7.47
C GLY A 31 -4.18 -8.04 8.36
N VAL A 32 -3.19 -8.93 8.31
CA VAL A 32 -1.91 -8.74 9.00
C VAL A 32 -1.14 -7.64 8.28
N PHE A 33 -0.73 -6.63 9.04
CA PHE A 33 0.04 -5.50 8.55
C PHE A 33 1.39 -5.94 7.98
N ILE A 34 1.77 -5.38 6.82
CA ILE A 34 3.06 -5.63 6.17
C ILE A 34 3.87 -4.34 6.10
N LEU A 35 3.29 -3.28 5.50
CA LEU A 35 4.03 -2.05 5.19
C LEU A 35 3.08 -0.84 5.15
N LEU A 36 3.59 0.33 5.58
CA LEU A 36 2.96 1.62 5.34
C LEU A 36 3.94 2.50 4.58
N LEU A 37 3.51 2.98 3.42
CA LEU A 37 4.21 3.98 2.63
C LEU A 37 3.46 5.31 2.69
N VAL A 38 4.20 6.40 2.86
CA VAL A 38 3.66 7.77 2.82
C VAL A 38 4.43 8.54 1.77
N SER A 39 3.71 9.18 0.83
CA SER A 39 4.32 9.99 -0.21
C SER A 39 5.06 11.18 0.40
N ALA A 40 6.22 11.50 -0.18
CA ALA A 40 6.97 12.70 0.19
C ALA A 40 6.38 13.95 -0.48
N ASP A 41 5.77 13.78 -1.65
CA ASP A 41 5.11 14.85 -2.40
C ASP A 41 3.58 14.72 -2.29
N ALA A 42 2.89 15.85 -2.13
CA ALA A 42 1.44 15.95 -2.16
C ALA A 42 0.87 15.83 -3.59
N LEU A 43 1.69 15.94 -4.63
CA LEU A 43 1.26 15.78 -6.02
C LEU A 43 1.35 14.33 -6.51
N GLU A 44 1.95 13.41 -5.75
CA GLU A 44 2.01 12.00 -6.12
C GLU A 44 0.61 11.40 -6.28
N GLU A 45 0.48 10.55 -7.30
CA GLU A 45 -0.77 9.85 -7.59
C GLU A 45 -0.90 8.58 -6.75
N GLU A 46 -2.14 8.22 -6.43
CA GLU A 46 -2.44 7.03 -5.64
C GLU A 46 -1.92 5.75 -6.30
N ALA A 47 -1.99 5.65 -7.62
CA ALA A 47 -1.53 4.47 -8.37
C ALA A 47 -0.01 4.28 -8.27
N ASP A 48 0.76 5.37 -8.34
CA ASP A 48 2.22 5.34 -8.26
C ASP A 48 2.69 4.93 -6.86
N VAL A 49 2.05 5.48 -5.83
CA VAL A 49 2.33 5.16 -4.43
C VAL A 49 2.02 3.71 -4.10
N VAL A 50 0.90 3.17 -4.61
CA VAL A 50 0.59 1.73 -4.48
C VAL A 50 1.61 0.87 -5.22
N ALA A 51 1.98 1.24 -6.46
CA ALA A 51 2.97 0.51 -7.23
C ALA A 51 4.34 0.51 -6.54
N GLN A 52 4.73 1.62 -5.92
CA GLN A 52 5.97 1.72 -5.14
C GLN A 52 5.90 0.88 -3.86
N ALA A 53 4.79 0.94 -3.12
CA ALA A 53 4.60 0.10 -1.93
C ALA A 53 4.71 -1.40 -2.27
N LEU A 54 4.09 -1.84 -3.37
CA LEU A 54 4.18 -3.23 -3.83
C LEU A 54 5.61 -3.62 -4.23
N ARG A 55 6.39 -2.70 -4.83
CA ARG A 55 7.81 -2.93 -5.15
C ARG A 55 8.72 -3.03 -3.92
N CYS A 56 8.28 -2.52 -2.77
CA CYS A 56 9.02 -2.65 -1.51
C CYS A 56 8.85 -4.02 -0.85
N LEU A 57 7.91 -4.86 -1.31
CA LEU A 57 7.71 -6.20 -0.76
C LEU A 57 8.88 -7.11 -1.09
N SER A 58 9.44 -7.76 -0.08
CA SER A 58 10.45 -8.80 -0.28
C SER A 58 9.80 -10.11 -0.74
N SER A 59 10.61 -11.02 -1.27
CA SER A 59 10.17 -12.39 -1.58
C SER A 59 9.77 -13.19 -0.34
N GLU A 60 10.10 -12.73 0.88
CA GLU A 60 9.65 -13.32 2.13
C GLU A 60 8.25 -12.81 2.51
N ASP A 61 7.96 -11.53 2.30
CA ASP A 61 6.63 -10.95 2.55
C ASP A 61 5.58 -11.60 1.64
N LEU A 62 5.94 -11.81 0.37
CA LEU A 62 5.10 -12.53 -0.60
C LEU A 62 4.88 -14.01 -0.23
N ARG A 63 5.83 -14.62 0.51
CA ARG A 63 5.72 -16.00 0.99
C ARG A 63 4.91 -16.11 2.27
N LYS A 64 4.95 -15.12 3.17
CA LYS A 64 4.11 -15.09 4.38
C LYS A 64 2.65 -14.79 4.05
N ALA A 65 2.42 -14.02 2.99
CA ALA A 65 1.10 -13.80 2.44
C ALA A 65 0.54 -15.01 1.65
N ALA A 66 1.27 -16.14 1.56
CA ALA A 66 0.96 -17.30 0.73
C ALA A 66 0.02 -18.33 1.36
#